data_AF-A0A1G8LDX7-F1
#
_entry.id   AF-A0A1G8LDX7-F1
#
_cell.length_a   1.000
_cell.length_b   1.000
_cell.length_c   1.000
_cell.angle_alpha   90.00
_cell.angle_beta   90.00
_cell.angle_gamma   90.00
#
_symmetry.space_group_name_H-M   'P 1'
#
loop_
_entity.id
_entity.type
_entity.pdbx_description
1 polymer ?
#
loop_
_entity_poly.entity_id
_entity_poly.type
_entity_poly.pdbx_seq_one_letter_code
_entity_poly.pdbx_strand_id
1 'polypeptide(L)'
;MANNDFLPFAGGAGSNVLTQSAYAALAARTAGFSAGTAQSAQLNKVWRQSSIMAAVLAQLIVDKTGLDAVDDGTTATLLANLKSALSIGVTAAQFDASTKLATTAFVQNALGNIKAFQAVTANTALTAAQAGTYVCSNAGTGAVNLQLPLLSSVAPGATFVISHISSAMSSFAVGAAGSDLLVFLDFATQLTPYVMAKGETIVVVSTGSAWKIMARTDGIANGRLIGVQVFASAGSFTYTPTDGTKSVVVEAVGGGGGGGGAPASGAGAISVGGGGGAGAYAKKRITSGFAGVTVTVGAGGTASAGATGGAGGSSSFGALLSVGGGAGGATGGPAGSCFFANGGSGSLTISGSPDVSSSGGIGFAGYGIVGTGYLPVGGFGGASYFGMGGNGGSGSVGGAAQAKGSGGGGAGIGVSASALAGGVGASGMVIVWEYA
;
A
#
# COMPACT_ATOMS: atom_id res chain seq x y z
N MET A 1 14.28 -32.30 -47.63
CA MET A 1 14.73 -30.92 -47.89
C MET A 1 13.79 -30.39 -48.95
N ALA A 2 13.28 -29.17 -48.81
CA ALA A 2 12.45 -28.60 -49.85
C ALA A 2 13.25 -28.35 -51.13
N ASN A 3 12.63 -28.54 -52.28
CA ASN A 3 13.25 -28.52 -53.59
C ASN A 3 12.92 -27.24 -54.36
N ASN A 4 13.88 -26.81 -55.17
CA ASN A 4 13.76 -25.69 -56.09
C ASN A 4 13.89 -26.24 -57.53
N ASP A 5 12.77 -26.29 -58.25
CA ASP A 5 12.75 -26.79 -59.64
C ASP A 5 13.14 -25.71 -60.66
N PHE A 6 13.21 -24.44 -60.25
CA PHE A 6 13.56 -23.32 -61.12
C PHE A 6 15.08 -23.17 -61.21
N LEU A 7 15.65 -23.70 -62.30
CA LEU A 7 17.09 -23.74 -62.51
C LEU A 7 17.60 -22.61 -63.42
N PRO A 8 18.75 -21.98 -63.10
CA PRO A 8 19.36 -20.98 -63.98
C PRO A 8 19.78 -21.57 -65.34
N PHE A 9 19.32 -20.95 -66.43
CA PHE A 9 19.72 -21.31 -67.79
C PHE A 9 21.00 -20.58 -68.20
N ALA A 10 21.95 -21.26 -68.85
CA ALA A 10 23.22 -20.68 -69.32
C ALA A 10 24.03 -19.92 -68.23
N GLY A 11 23.98 -20.42 -66.99
CA GLY A 11 24.70 -19.86 -65.84
C GLY A 11 26.19 -20.24 -65.74
N GLY A 12 26.62 -21.25 -66.50
CA GLY A 12 27.99 -21.78 -66.44
C GLY A 12 29.05 -20.85 -67.06
N ALA A 13 30.31 -21.03 -66.65
CA ALA A 13 31.44 -20.36 -67.28
C ALA A 13 31.54 -20.72 -68.77
N GLY A 14 31.83 -19.74 -69.64
CA GLY A 14 31.92 -19.96 -71.09
C GLY A 14 30.57 -20.14 -71.81
N SER A 15 29.45 -19.90 -71.14
CA SER A 15 28.12 -19.97 -71.78
C SER A 15 28.01 -19.04 -72.99
N ASN A 16 27.35 -19.52 -74.05
CA ASN A 16 27.08 -18.74 -75.27
C ASN A 16 26.03 -17.65 -75.02
N VAL A 17 26.44 -16.54 -74.41
CA VAL A 17 25.58 -15.41 -74.07
C VAL A 17 26.27 -14.08 -74.40
N LEU A 18 25.49 -13.05 -74.74
CA LEU A 18 26.03 -11.71 -74.87
C LEU A 18 26.63 -11.17 -73.57
N THR A 19 27.67 -10.35 -73.71
CA THR A 19 28.18 -9.50 -72.62
C THR A 19 27.07 -8.54 -72.15
N GLN A 20 27.19 -8.03 -70.92
CA GLN A 20 26.17 -7.13 -70.38
C GLN A 20 26.06 -5.83 -71.19
N SER A 21 27.20 -5.28 -71.63
CA SER A 21 27.24 -4.08 -72.46
C SER A 21 26.60 -4.31 -73.84
N ALA A 22 26.91 -5.43 -74.51
CA ALA A 22 26.34 -5.76 -75.81
C ALA A 22 24.81 -6.00 -75.72
N TYR A 23 24.33 -6.63 -74.65
CA TYR A 23 22.89 -6.83 -74.44
C TYR A 23 22.16 -5.52 -74.10
N ALA A 24 22.78 -4.63 -73.31
CA ALA A 24 22.20 -3.33 -72.99
C ALA A 24 22.02 -2.46 -74.25
N ALA A 25 22.97 -2.55 -75.20
CA ALA A 25 22.95 -1.83 -76.48
C ALA A 25 22.10 -2.52 -77.57
N LEU A 26 21.63 -3.75 -77.35
CA LEU A 26 20.87 -4.51 -78.35
C LEU A 26 19.50 -3.87 -78.59
N ALA A 27 19.23 -3.41 -79.82
CA ALA A 27 17.95 -2.79 -80.18
C ALA A 27 16.73 -3.69 -79.87
N ALA A 28 16.88 -5.00 -80.04
CA ALA A 28 15.84 -6.00 -79.74
C ALA A 28 15.45 -6.08 -78.26
N ARG A 29 16.26 -5.57 -77.31
CA ARG A 29 15.88 -5.48 -75.88
C ARG A 29 14.65 -4.58 -75.69
N THR A 30 14.56 -3.52 -76.47
CA THR A 30 13.45 -2.56 -76.41
C THR A 30 12.35 -2.90 -77.41
N ALA A 31 12.72 -3.26 -78.64
CA ALA A 31 11.78 -3.49 -79.74
C ALA A 31 11.23 -4.93 -79.82
N GLY A 32 11.80 -5.87 -79.07
CA GLY A 32 11.60 -7.30 -79.27
C GLY A 32 12.40 -7.85 -80.46
N PHE A 33 12.52 -9.17 -80.55
CA PHE A 33 13.12 -9.81 -81.72
C PHE A 33 12.16 -9.73 -82.91
N SER A 34 12.64 -9.20 -84.04
CA SER A 34 11.90 -9.19 -85.30
C SER A 34 12.09 -10.50 -86.08
N ALA A 35 11.27 -10.74 -87.10
CA ALA A 35 11.42 -11.89 -87.98
C ALA A 35 12.81 -11.90 -88.66
N GLY A 36 13.48 -13.05 -88.66
CA GLY A 36 14.83 -13.21 -89.18
C GLY A 36 15.65 -14.26 -88.43
N THR A 37 16.97 -14.27 -88.63
CA THR A 37 17.88 -15.23 -88.00
C THR A 37 18.00 -14.98 -86.50
N ALA A 38 17.59 -15.96 -85.70
CA ALA A 38 17.72 -15.92 -84.25
C ALA A 38 19.17 -16.20 -83.81
N GLN A 39 19.86 -15.19 -83.28
CA GLN A 39 21.20 -15.38 -82.73
C GLN A 39 21.10 -16.02 -81.33
N SER A 40 21.64 -17.24 -81.19
CA SER A 40 21.58 -18.00 -79.93
C SER A 40 22.18 -17.23 -78.75
N ALA A 41 23.26 -16.47 -78.95
CA ALA A 41 23.87 -15.65 -77.89
C ALA A 41 22.93 -14.56 -77.34
N GLN A 42 22.05 -14.02 -78.20
CA GLN A 42 21.07 -13.00 -77.84
C GLN A 42 19.89 -13.64 -77.08
N LEU A 43 19.35 -14.74 -77.61
CA LEU A 43 18.26 -15.48 -76.97
C LEU A 43 18.67 -16.07 -75.61
N ASN A 44 19.83 -16.74 -75.55
CA ASN A 44 20.38 -17.30 -74.32
C ASN A 44 20.56 -16.24 -73.24
N LYS A 45 20.89 -14.99 -73.62
CA LYS A 45 21.01 -13.89 -72.66
C LYS A 45 19.66 -13.50 -72.05
N VAL A 46 18.60 -13.46 -72.85
CA VAL A 46 17.23 -13.19 -72.40
C VAL A 46 16.78 -14.31 -71.44
N TRP A 47 16.88 -15.57 -71.86
CA TRP A 47 16.51 -16.72 -71.06
C TRP A 47 17.31 -16.81 -69.76
N ARG A 48 18.60 -16.47 -69.80
CA ARG A 48 19.43 -16.41 -68.60
C ARG A 48 18.95 -15.36 -67.60
N GLN A 49 18.65 -14.13 -68.04
CA GLN A 49 18.19 -13.09 -67.11
C GLN A 49 16.86 -13.45 -66.45
N SER A 50 15.91 -14.04 -67.18
CA SER A 50 14.63 -14.48 -66.62
C SER A 50 14.79 -15.68 -65.69
N SER A 51 15.53 -16.71 -66.12
CA SER A 51 15.71 -17.95 -65.34
C SER A 51 16.47 -17.73 -64.03
N ILE A 52 17.46 -16.82 -64.01
CA ILE A 52 18.15 -16.45 -62.76
C ILE A 52 17.18 -15.83 -61.75
N MET A 53 16.33 -14.88 -62.17
CA MET A 53 15.38 -14.25 -61.25
C MET A 53 14.34 -15.26 -60.76
N ALA A 54 13.88 -16.17 -61.62
CA ALA A 54 12.99 -17.25 -61.23
C ALA A 54 13.63 -18.18 -60.18
N ALA A 55 14.87 -18.62 -60.42
CA ALA A 55 15.63 -19.46 -59.49
C ALA A 55 15.85 -18.78 -58.12
N VAL A 56 16.14 -17.48 -58.11
CA VAL A 56 16.33 -16.70 -56.87
C VAL A 56 15.04 -16.58 -56.07
N LEU A 57 13.92 -16.29 -56.71
CA LEU A 57 12.61 -16.20 -56.04
C LEU A 57 12.16 -17.56 -55.52
N ALA A 58 12.38 -18.63 -56.29
CA ALA A 58 12.10 -19.99 -55.88
C ALA A 58 12.98 -20.41 -54.68
N GLN A 59 14.26 -20.04 -54.67
CA GLN A 59 15.13 -20.30 -53.52
C GLN A 59 14.70 -19.53 -52.28
N LEU A 60 14.23 -18.28 -52.43
CA LEU A 60 13.67 -17.51 -51.32
C LEU A 60 12.48 -18.23 -50.66
N ILE A 61 11.61 -18.86 -51.46
CA ILE A 61 10.49 -19.67 -50.95
C ILE A 61 11.03 -20.82 -50.11
N VAL A 62 11.95 -21.63 -50.67
CA VAL A 62 12.53 -22.80 -50.01
C VAL A 62 13.18 -22.39 -48.68
N ASP A 63 14.01 -21.35 -48.70
CA ASP A 63 14.78 -20.90 -47.53
C ASP A 63 13.90 -20.32 -46.43
N LYS A 64 12.82 -19.60 -46.78
CA LYS A 64 11.97 -18.89 -45.79
C LYS A 64 10.84 -19.74 -45.26
N THR A 65 10.29 -20.65 -46.07
CA THR A 65 9.07 -21.39 -45.73
C THR A 65 9.34 -22.88 -45.49
N GLY A 66 10.46 -23.43 -45.99
CA GLY A 66 10.68 -24.86 -46.02
C GLY A 66 9.72 -25.63 -46.93
N LEU A 67 9.02 -24.94 -47.84
CA LEU A 67 8.12 -25.53 -48.84
C LEU A 67 8.80 -25.59 -50.21
N ASP A 68 8.36 -26.53 -51.04
CA ASP A 68 8.88 -26.71 -52.40
C ASP A 68 8.46 -25.54 -53.33
N ALA A 69 9.35 -25.21 -54.26
CA ALA A 69 9.08 -24.34 -55.40
C ALA A 69 9.05 -25.20 -56.68
N VAL A 70 7.87 -25.77 -56.94
CA VAL A 70 7.63 -26.77 -57.99
C VAL A 70 7.33 -26.13 -59.34
N ASP A 71 7.92 -26.67 -60.42
CA ASP A 71 7.59 -26.31 -61.80
C ASP A 71 6.61 -27.33 -62.41
N ASP A 72 5.31 -27.21 -62.09
CA ASP A 72 4.24 -28.07 -62.60
C ASP A 72 3.37 -27.39 -63.69
N GLY A 73 3.77 -26.21 -64.14
CA GLY A 73 3.03 -25.38 -65.09
C GLY A 73 1.84 -24.60 -64.49
N THR A 74 1.61 -24.68 -63.17
CA THR A 74 0.58 -23.90 -62.47
C THR A 74 1.19 -22.81 -61.57
N THR A 75 0.45 -21.71 -61.32
CA THR A 75 0.97 -20.56 -60.55
C THR A 75 0.38 -20.40 -59.17
N ALA A 76 -0.71 -21.11 -58.86
CA ALA A 76 -1.47 -20.89 -57.62
C ALA A 76 -0.66 -21.25 -56.36
N THR A 77 -0.07 -22.44 -56.33
CA THR A 77 0.76 -22.92 -55.21
C THR A 77 2.02 -22.08 -55.06
N LEU A 78 2.71 -21.81 -56.18
CA LEU A 78 3.92 -20.99 -56.18
C LEU A 78 3.65 -19.56 -55.66
N LEU A 79 2.53 -18.96 -56.07
CA LEU A 79 2.10 -17.64 -55.58
C LEU A 79 1.77 -17.67 -54.08
N ALA A 80 1.09 -18.71 -53.59
CA ALA A 80 0.79 -18.87 -52.18
C ALA A 80 2.07 -19.00 -51.34
N ASN A 81 3.01 -19.84 -51.80
CA ASN A 81 4.30 -20.04 -51.14
C ASN A 81 5.15 -18.75 -51.16
N LEU A 82 5.15 -18.01 -52.26
CA LEU A 82 5.84 -16.70 -52.34
C LEU A 82 5.25 -15.68 -51.37
N LYS A 83 3.93 -15.57 -51.28
CA LYS A 83 3.26 -14.69 -50.30
C LYS A 83 3.65 -15.06 -48.87
N SER A 84 3.70 -16.36 -48.56
CA SER A 84 4.15 -16.85 -47.26
C SER A 84 5.61 -16.45 -46.97
N ALA A 85 6.52 -16.68 -47.91
CA ALA A 85 7.93 -16.33 -47.79
C ALA A 85 8.17 -14.83 -47.50
N LEU A 86 7.40 -13.97 -48.16
CA LEU A 86 7.46 -12.52 -47.96
C LEU A 86 6.87 -12.03 -46.62
N SER A 87 6.06 -12.86 -45.96
CA SER A 87 5.45 -12.55 -44.65
C SER A 87 6.31 -12.95 -43.45
N ILE A 88 7.38 -13.73 -43.66
CA ILE A 88 8.26 -14.23 -42.60
C ILE A 88 9.47 -13.31 -42.45
N GLY A 89 9.40 -12.40 -41.46
CA GLY A 89 10.51 -11.54 -41.08
C GLY A 89 11.47 -12.19 -40.08
N VAL A 90 12.72 -11.72 -40.04
CA VAL A 90 13.68 -12.06 -38.97
C VAL A 90 13.42 -11.12 -37.80
N THR A 91 13.10 -11.66 -36.63
CA THR A 91 12.91 -10.86 -35.42
C THR A 91 14.25 -10.23 -35.01
N ALA A 92 14.29 -8.90 -35.04
CA ALA A 92 15.46 -8.14 -34.60
C ALA A 92 15.66 -8.22 -33.07
N ALA A 93 16.86 -7.85 -32.61
CA ALA A 93 17.13 -7.72 -31.18
C ALA A 93 16.26 -6.62 -30.56
N GLN A 94 15.91 -6.77 -29.28
CA GLN A 94 15.14 -5.77 -28.55
C GLN A 94 15.85 -4.40 -28.60
N PHE A 95 15.08 -3.32 -28.82
CA PHE A 95 15.58 -1.95 -29.00
C PHE A 95 16.44 -1.71 -30.26
N ASP A 96 16.40 -2.60 -31.28
CA ASP A 96 16.92 -2.28 -32.61
C ASP A 96 16.17 -1.06 -33.18
N ALA A 97 16.91 0.03 -33.41
CA ALA A 97 16.39 1.31 -33.91
C ALA A 97 16.59 1.49 -35.43
N SER A 98 16.94 0.42 -36.15
CA SER A 98 17.05 0.44 -37.61
C SER A 98 15.68 0.54 -38.28
N THR A 99 15.69 0.82 -39.58
CA THR A 99 14.47 0.95 -40.41
C THR A 99 13.89 -0.39 -40.86
N LYS A 100 14.24 -1.51 -40.20
CA LYS A 100 13.72 -2.85 -40.51
C LYS A 100 12.22 -2.94 -40.19
N LEU A 101 11.48 -3.77 -40.93
CA LEU A 101 10.11 -4.12 -40.58
C LEU A 101 10.07 -4.87 -39.24
N ALA A 102 9.20 -4.44 -38.33
CA ALA A 102 9.00 -5.09 -37.05
C ALA A 102 8.18 -6.38 -37.21
N THR A 103 8.66 -7.49 -36.65
CA THR A 103 7.85 -8.73 -36.56
C THR A 103 6.80 -8.60 -35.46
N THR A 104 5.73 -9.40 -35.53
CA THR A 104 4.72 -9.46 -34.46
C THR A 104 5.33 -9.85 -33.11
N ALA A 105 6.34 -10.72 -33.12
CA ALA A 105 7.12 -11.07 -31.93
C ALA A 105 7.90 -9.87 -31.36
N PHE A 106 8.53 -9.04 -32.22
CA PHE A 106 9.18 -7.81 -31.77
C PHE A 106 8.17 -6.84 -31.11
N VAL A 107 7.00 -6.66 -31.73
CA VAL A 107 5.94 -5.77 -31.23
C VAL A 107 5.33 -6.27 -29.92
N GLN A 108 5.02 -7.57 -29.81
CA GLN A 108 4.50 -8.15 -28.57
C GLN A 108 5.45 -7.93 -27.39
N ASN A 109 6.76 -8.03 -27.62
CA ASN A 109 7.77 -7.77 -26.59
C ASN A 109 7.97 -6.28 -26.28
N ALA A 110 7.61 -5.36 -27.19
CA ALA A 110 7.79 -3.93 -27.03
C ALA A 110 6.58 -3.21 -26.42
N LEU A 111 5.36 -3.71 -26.61
CA LEU A 111 4.11 -3.06 -26.17
C LEU A 111 3.75 -3.29 -24.68
N GLY A 112 4.74 -3.58 -23.82
CA GLY A 112 4.51 -3.71 -22.38
C GLY A 112 3.90 -5.05 -21.94
N ASN A 113 3.78 -6.05 -22.82
CA ASN A 113 3.57 -7.42 -22.36
C ASN A 113 4.81 -7.94 -21.64
N ILE A 114 4.60 -8.73 -20.60
CA ILE A 114 5.66 -9.46 -19.92
C ILE A 114 6.13 -10.57 -20.87
N LYS A 115 7.41 -10.53 -21.27
CA LYS A 115 8.02 -11.47 -22.22
C LYS A 115 8.00 -12.92 -21.74
N ALA A 116 8.15 -13.13 -20.42
CA ALA A 116 8.22 -14.45 -19.81
C ALA A 116 7.88 -14.38 -18.32
N PHE A 117 7.54 -15.54 -17.74
CA PHE A 117 7.39 -15.73 -16.29
C PHE A 117 8.49 -16.67 -15.78
N GLN A 118 9.16 -16.31 -14.70
CA GLN A 118 10.22 -17.11 -14.08
C GLN A 118 10.00 -17.26 -12.56
N ALA A 119 9.90 -18.49 -12.09
CA ALA A 119 9.92 -18.81 -10.66
C ALA A 119 11.34 -19.12 -10.18
N VAL A 120 11.73 -18.58 -9.04
CA VAL A 120 13.07 -18.70 -8.45
C VAL A 120 13.01 -19.40 -7.10
N THR A 121 13.77 -20.49 -6.94
CA THR A 121 13.81 -21.32 -5.71
C THR A 121 15.17 -21.30 -5.00
N ALA A 122 16.20 -20.70 -5.61
CA ALA A 122 17.55 -20.60 -5.08
C ALA A 122 18.25 -19.35 -5.64
N ASN A 123 19.47 -19.06 -5.17
CA ASN A 123 20.27 -17.95 -5.70
C ASN A 123 20.35 -18.01 -7.23
N THR A 124 19.96 -16.92 -7.88
CA THR A 124 19.80 -16.89 -9.35
C THR A 124 20.36 -15.59 -9.90
N ALA A 125 21.17 -15.69 -10.96
CA ALA A 125 21.64 -14.54 -11.72
C ALA A 125 20.82 -14.42 -13.03
N LEU A 126 20.21 -13.26 -13.23
CA LEU A 126 19.47 -12.92 -14.44
C LEU A 126 20.42 -12.48 -15.55
N THR A 127 20.03 -12.75 -16.79
CA THR A 127 20.77 -12.42 -18.00
C THR A 127 20.09 -11.27 -18.77
N ALA A 128 20.84 -10.60 -19.64
CA ALA A 128 20.32 -9.52 -20.49
C ALA A 128 19.11 -9.96 -21.33
N ALA A 129 19.10 -11.22 -21.81
CA ALA A 129 18.01 -11.79 -22.60
C ALA A 129 16.70 -11.96 -21.81
N GLN A 130 16.74 -11.85 -20.48
CA GLN A 130 15.57 -11.94 -19.60
C GLN A 130 14.95 -10.57 -19.29
N ALA A 131 15.45 -9.47 -19.86
CA ALA A 131 14.75 -8.19 -19.79
C ALA A 131 13.29 -8.33 -20.26
N GLY A 132 12.35 -7.71 -19.53
CA GLY A 132 10.91 -7.84 -19.74
C GLY A 132 10.27 -9.06 -19.07
N THR A 133 10.99 -9.81 -18.23
CA THR A 133 10.46 -11.00 -17.52
C THR A 133 9.84 -10.60 -16.18
N TYR A 134 8.74 -11.27 -15.81
CA TYR A 134 8.22 -11.28 -14.45
C TYR A 134 8.88 -12.42 -13.68
N VAL A 135 9.54 -12.07 -12.59
CA VAL A 135 10.26 -13.00 -11.72
C VAL A 135 9.55 -13.06 -10.38
N CYS A 136 9.30 -14.26 -9.87
CA CYS A 136 8.81 -14.41 -8.51
C CYS A 136 9.63 -15.42 -7.71
N SER A 137 9.75 -15.20 -6.41
CA SER A 137 10.23 -16.25 -5.53
C SER A 137 9.22 -17.41 -5.46
N ASN A 138 9.68 -18.62 -5.13
CA ASN A 138 8.83 -19.81 -5.03
C ASN A 138 9.23 -20.68 -3.82
N ALA A 139 9.00 -21.99 -3.84
CA ALA A 139 9.19 -22.93 -2.72
C ALA A 139 10.65 -23.18 -2.27
N GLY A 140 11.56 -22.21 -2.42
CA GLY A 140 12.91 -22.28 -1.87
C GLY A 140 12.95 -22.13 -0.35
N THR A 141 14.05 -22.55 0.26
CA THR A 141 14.33 -22.43 1.71
C THR A 141 15.59 -21.60 1.96
N GLY A 142 15.63 -20.87 3.08
CA GLY A 142 16.79 -20.04 3.45
C GLY A 142 16.80 -18.66 2.79
N ALA A 143 17.96 -18.00 2.81
CA ALA A 143 18.16 -16.69 2.20
C ALA A 143 18.45 -16.85 0.70
N VAL A 144 17.63 -16.21 -0.14
CA VAL A 144 17.74 -16.27 -1.61
C VAL A 144 18.07 -14.89 -2.18
N ASN A 145 19.13 -14.84 -2.99
CA ASN A 145 19.57 -13.65 -3.70
C ASN A 145 19.30 -13.76 -5.20
N LEU A 146 18.53 -12.81 -5.72
CA LEU A 146 18.33 -12.61 -7.15
C LEU A 146 19.28 -11.51 -7.63
N GLN A 147 20.19 -11.84 -8.55
CA GLN A 147 21.13 -10.88 -9.11
C GLN A 147 20.61 -10.38 -10.46
N LEU A 148 20.48 -9.07 -10.62
CA LEU A 148 20.20 -8.41 -11.91
C LEU A 148 21.39 -8.60 -12.87
N PRO A 149 21.17 -8.56 -14.20
CA PRO A 149 22.28 -8.59 -15.14
C PRO A 149 23.17 -7.36 -15.00
N LEU A 150 24.41 -7.45 -15.49
CA LEU A 150 25.30 -6.29 -15.62
C LEU A 150 24.59 -5.18 -16.39
N LEU A 151 24.64 -3.95 -15.90
CA LEU A 151 23.97 -2.80 -16.48
C LEU A 151 24.45 -2.55 -17.91
N SER A 152 25.75 -2.76 -18.17
CA SER A 152 26.37 -2.66 -19.50
C SER A 152 25.89 -3.70 -20.50
N SER A 153 25.24 -4.77 -20.04
CA SER A 153 24.70 -5.82 -20.91
C SER A 153 23.28 -5.55 -21.41
N VAL A 154 22.62 -4.50 -20.92
CA VAL A 154 21.25 -4.14 -21.28
C VAL A 154 21.15 -2.69 -21.78
N ALA A 155 20.16 -2.41 -22.62
CA ALA A 155 19.85 -1.04 -23.02
C ALA A 155 19.14 -0.26 -21.88
N PRO A 156 19.28 1.07 -21.82
CA PRO A 156 18.42 1.90 -20.97
C PRO A 156 16.94 1.62 -21.25
N GLY A 157 16.14 1.48 -20.19
CA GLY A 157 14.73 1.07 -20.25
C GLY A 157 14.47 -0.43 -20.08
N ALA A 158 15.51 -1.28 -20.09
CA ALA A 158 15.35 -2.69 -19.74
C ALA A 158 14.70 -2.84 -18.36
N THR A 159 13.61 -3.60 -18.28
CA THR A 159 12.73 -3.65 -17.11
C THR A 159 12.56 -5.08 -16.59
N PHE A 160 12.51 -5.25 -15.27
CA PHE A 160 12.15 -6.49 -14.60
C PHE A 160 11.04 -6.21 -13.59
N VAL A 161 10.02 -7.07 -13.56
CA VAL A 161 9.02 -7.07 -12.49
C VAL A 161 9.36 -8.22 -11.57
N ILE A 162 9.57 -7.96 -10.27
CA ILE A 162 10.07 -8.94 -9.32
C ILE A 162 9.12 -8.99 -8.12
N SER A 163 8.71 -10.20 -7.71
CA SER A 163 7.77 -10.39 -6.59
C SER A 163 8.28 -11.39 -5.57
N HIS A 164 8.18 -11.04 -4.28
CA HIS A 164 8.49 -11.94 -3.17
C HIS A 164 7.19 -12.58 -2.66
N ILE A 165 6.84 -13.77 -3.17
CA ILE A 165 5.58 -14.45 -2.82
C ILE A 165 5.76 -15.66 -1.90
N SER A 166 7.00 -16.16 -1.77
CA SER A 166 7.31 -17.32 -0.95
C SER A 166 7.05 -17.08 0.53
N SER A 167 6.41 -18.05 1.18
CA SER A 167 6.28 -18.11 2.64
C SER A 167 7.36 -18.96 3.32
N ALA A 168 8.21 -19.64 2.55
CA ALA A 168 9.19 -20.61 3.05
C ALA A 168 10.63 -20.04 3.13
N MET A 169 10.93 -18.99 2.35
CA MET A 169 12.24 -18.32 2.38
C MET A 169 12.41 -17.49 3.65
N SER A 170 13.61 -17.50 4.24
CA SER A 170 13.93 -16.64 5.38
C SER A 170 14.20 -15.19 4.94
N SER A 171 14.68 -15.00 3.71
CA SER A 171 14.77 -13.70 3.05
C SER A 171 14.82 -13.85 1.53
N PHE A 172 14.34 -12.84 0.81
CA PHE A 172 14.50 -12.72 -0.64
C PHE A 172 15.04 -11.33 -0.94
N ALA A 173 16.21 -11.25 -1.57
CA ALA A 173 16.86 -9.98 -1.85
C ALA A 173 17.27 -9.85 -3.31
N VAL A 174 17.21 -8.62 -3.83
CA VAL A 174 17.58 -8.29 -5.21
C VAL A 174 18.86 -7.47 -5.19
N GLY A 175 19.90 -7.93 -5.89
CA GLY A 175 21.18 -7.24 -5.98
C GLY A 175 21.54 -6.88 -7.42
N ALA A 176 22.25 -5.78 -7.61
CA ALA A 176 22.92 -5.48 -8.87
C ALA A 176 24.21 -6.33 -9.02
N ALA A 177 24.62 -6.64 -10.24
CA ALA A 177 25.85 -7.38 -10.52
C ALA A 177 27.10 -6.49 -10.46
N GLY A 178 28.24 -7.05 -10.06
CA GLY A 178 29.52 -6.34 -10.09
C GLY A 178 29.52 -5.06 -9.24
N SER A 179 29.94 -3.94 -9.83
CA SER A 179 29.95 -2.61 -9.20
C SER A 179 28.70 -1.78 -9.52
N ASP A 180 27.69 -2.38 -10.16
CA ASP A 180 26.48 -1.65 -10.53
C ASP A 180 25.66 -1.28 -9.29
N LEU A 181 24.94 -0.17 -9.39
CA LEU A 181 24.12 0.35 -8.30
C LEU A 181 22.65 -0.07 -8.48
N LEU A 182 22.02 -0.49 -7.39
CA LEU A 182 20.56 -0.56 -7.24
C LEU A 182 20.11 0.58 -6.32
N VAL A 183 19.29 1.48 -6.84
CA VAL A 183 18.88 2.73 -6.16
C VAL A 183 17.36 2.89 -6.08
N PHE A 184 16.91 3.71 -5.12
CA PHE A 184 15.52 4.12 -4.92
C PHE A 184 15.45 5.61 -4.53
N LEU A 185 14.38 6.31 -4.91
CA LEU A 185 14.16 7.76 -4.68
C LEU A 185 15.28 8.66 -5.22
N ASP A 186 16.31 8.93 -4.42
CA ASP A 186 17.50 9.68 -4.78
C ASP A 186 18.63 8.71 -5.16
N PHE A 187 19.44 9.06 -6.16
CA PHE A 187 20.58 8.23 -6.60
C PHE A 187 21.69 8.09 -5.54
N ALA A 188 21.43 8.49 -4.28
CA ALA A 188 22.35 8.55 -3.17
C ALA A 188 22.27 7.34 -2.22
N THR A 189 21.14 6.62 -2.18
CA THR A 189 20.95 5.46 -1.30
C THR A 189 21.19 4.13 -2.04
N GLN A 190 22.32 3.49 -1.73
CA GLN A 190 22.70 2.19 -2.28
C GLN A 190 21.95 1.06 -1.55
N LEU A 191 21.14 0.31 -2.29
CA LEU A 191 20.33 -0.79 -1.78
C LEU A 191 20.82 -2.14 -2.32
N THR A 192 22.11 -2.35 -2.55
CA THR A 192 22.61 -3.64 -3.05
C THR A 192 23.13 -4.49 -1.89
N PRO A 193 22.39 -5.51 -1.38
CA PRO A 193 21.12 -6.04 -1.88
C PRO A 193 19.86 -5.43 -1.22
N TYR A 194 18.77 -5.36 -1.99
CA TYR A 194 17.47 -4.85 -1.55
C TYR A 194 16.66 -6.02 -1.04
N VAL A 195 16.48 -6.09 0.29
CA VAL A 195 15.71 -7.17 0.91
C VAL A 195 14.22 -6.86 0.76
N MET A 196 13.51 -7.70 0.01
CA MET A 196 12.08 -7.54 -0.26
C MET A 196 11.23 -8.08 0.87
N ALA A 197 10.19 -7.34 1.25
CA ALA A 197 9.16 -7.83 2.17
C ALA A 197 8.32 -8.93 1.51
N LYS A 198 7.77 -9.85 2.32
CA LYS A 198 6.83 -10.85 1.80
C LYS A 198 5.57 -10.15 1.25
N GLY A 199 5.13 -10.56 0.07
CA GLY A 199 4.02 -9.95 -0.68
C GLY A 199 4.42 -8.70 -1.48
N GLU A 200 5.67 -8.26 -1.41
CA GLU A 200 6.14 -7.10 -2.15
C GLU A 200 6.36 -7.44 -3.63
N THR A 201 5.96 -6.52 -4.50
CA THR A 201 6.31 -6.52 -5.93
C THR A 201 7.03 -5.23 -6.25
N ILE A 202 8.18 -5.30 -6.92
CA ILE A 202 8.97 -4.17 -7.40
C ILE A 202 9.10 -4.19 -8.93
N VAL A 203 9.22 -3.01 -9.52
CA VAL A 203 9.58 -2.81 -10.93
C VAL A 203 10.94 -2.13 -10.96
N VAL A 204 11.93 -2.84 -11.50
CA VAL A 204 13.31 -2.35 -11.62
C VAL A 204 13.60 -2.04 -13.08
N VAL A 205 14.17 -0.88 -13.34
CA VAL A 205 14.43 -0.37 -14.70
C VAL A 205 15.87 0.10 -14.81
N SER A 206 16.55 -0.25 -15.90
CA SER A 206 17.87 0.30 -16.24
C SER A 206 17.74 1.75 -16.67
N THR A 207 18.47 2.66 -16.02
CA THR A 207 18.57 4.07 -16.44
C THR A 207 19.73 4.34 -17.40
N GLY A 208 20.57 3.33 -17.66
CA GLY A 208 21.87 3.48 -18.32
C GLY A 208 23.02 3.83 -17.38
N SER A 209 22.74 4.29 -16.15
CA SER A 209 23.78 4.58 -15.13
C SER A 209 23.57 3.84 -13.80
N ALA A 210 22.36 3.35 -13.54
CA ALA A 210 22.02 2.50 -12.40
C ALA A 210 20.75 1.67 -12.69
N TRP A 211 20.55 0.60 -11.92
CA TRP A 211 19.25 -0.03 -11.76
C TRP A 211 18.40 0.78 -10.79
N LYS A 212 17.23 1.23 -11.25
CA LYS A 212 16.30 2.04 -10.45
C LYS A 212 15.02 1.28 -10.15
N ILE A 213 14.64 1.19 -8.89
CA ILE A 213 13.30 0.74 -8.49
C ILE A 213 12.33 1.89 -8.80
N MET A 214 11.51 1.74 -9.85
CA MET A 214 10.57 2.77 -10.33
C MET A 214 9.18 2.67 -9.71
N ALA A 215 8.75 1.46 -9.40
CA ALA A 215 7.52 1.21 -8.68
C ALA A 215 7.75 0.09 -7.69
N ARG A 216 7.08 0.18 -6.55
CA ARG A 216 6.94 -0.91 -5.60
C ARG A 216 5.51 -0.89 -5.11
N THR A 217 4.94 -2.08 -4.92
CA THR A 217 3.59 -2.21 -4.35
C THR A 217 3.61 -1.90 -2.85
N ASP A 218 4.80 -1.64 -2.32
CA ASP A 218 5.17 -1.57 -0.93
C ASP A 218 4.67 -2.82 -0.20
N GLY A 219 5.59 -3.62 0.33
CA GLY A 219 5.27 -4.32 1.58
C GLY A 219 5.06 -3.27 2.67
N ILE A 220 3.95 -2.54 2.58
CA ILE A 220 3.49 -1.42 3.39
C ILE A 220 4.50 -0.25 3.50
N ALA A 221 4.19 0.89 2.88
CA ALA A 221 4.99 2.09 3.05
C ALA A 221 5.16 2.40 4.54
N ASN A 222 6.40 2.52 5.02
CA ASN A 222 6.71 2.92 6.40
C ASN A 222 5.84 4.13 6.78
N GLY A 223 5.10 4.04 7.89
CA GLY A 223 4.22 5.10 8.36
C GLY A 223 2.81 5.12 7.75
N ARG A 224 2.41 4.13 6.95
CA ARG A 224 1.00 3.99 6.49
C ARG A 224 0.12 3.46 7.61
N LEU A 225 -1.05 4.06 7.82
CA LEU A 225 -2.08 3.52 8.71
C LEU A 225 -2.63 2.21 8.13
N ILE A 226 -2.55 1.13 8.89
CA ILE A 226 -3.00 -0.21 8.48
C ILE A 226 -4.18 -0.74 9.29
N GLY A 227 -4.45 -0.16 10.46
CA GLY A 227 -5.52 -0.61 11.35
C GLY A 227 -5.83 0.39 12.44
N VAL A 228 -7.03 0.28 13.01
CA VAL A 228 -7.44 1.02 14.21
C VAL A 228 -8.18 0.05 15.13
N GLN A 229 -7.69 -0.13 16.35
CA GLN A 229 -8.35 -0.92 17.39
C GLN A 229 -8.86 0.01 18.50
N VAL A 230 -10.14 -0.11 18.86
CA VAL A 230 -10.81 0.76 19.84
C VAL A 230 -11.29 -0.06 21.04
N PHE A 231 -10.81 0.30 22.23
CA PHE A 231 -11.23 -0.26 23.51
C PHE A 231 -12.05 0.78 24.27
N ALA A 232 -13.38 0.70 24.15
CA ALA A 232 -14.31 1.71 24.70
C ALA A 232 -15.12 1.24 25.92
N SER A 233 -15.08 -0.05 26.23
CA SER A 233 -15.75 -0.65 27.40
C SER A 233 -14.77 -0.79 28.56
N ALA A 234 -15.20 -0.47 29.78
CA ALA A 234 -14.36 -0.64 30.97
C ALA A 234 -13.96 -2.11 31.15
N GLY A 235 -12.70 -2.35 31.50
CA GLY A 235 -12.17 -3.70 31.63
C GLY A 235 -10.69 -3.82 31.28
N SER A 236 -10.22 -5.06 31.20
CA SER A 236 -8.86 -5.42 30.83
C SER A 236 -8.89 -6.27 29.56
N PHE A 237 -8.05 -5.90 28.59
CA PHE A 237 -7.96 -6.53 27.28
C PHE A 237 -6.49 -6.79 26.95
N THR A 238 -6.22 -7.73 26.05
CA THR A 238 -4.88 -7.93 25.48
C THR A 238 -4.84 -7.35 24.08
N TYR A 239 -3.89 -6.48 23.80
CA TYR A 239 -3.70 -5.93 22.46
C TYR A 239 -2.87 -6.89 21.60
N THR A 240 -3.45 -7.31 20.48
CA THR A 240 -2.81 -8.14 19.45
C THR A 240 -2.61 -7.28 18.20
N PRO A 241 -1.36 -6.93 17.83
CA PRO A 241 -1.11 -6.12 16.65
C PRO A 241 -1.59 -6.79 15.36
N THR A 242 -2.15 -6.02 14.43
CA THR A 242 -2.39 -6.50 13.07
C THR A 242 -1.07 -6.85 12.39
N ASP A 243 -1.05 -7.92 11.60
CA ASP A 243 0.13 -8.33 10.83
C ASP A 243 0.69 -7.16 10.01
N GLY A 244 2.00 -6.93 10.15
CA GLY A 244 2.67 -5.80 9.50
C GLY A 244 2.80 -4.54 10.37
N THR A 245 2.19 -4.48 11.56
CA THR A 245 2.37 -3.33 12.47
C THR A 245 3.84 -3.19 12.90
N LYS A 246 4.45 -2.05 12.60
CA LYS A 246 5.80 -1.68 13.05
C LYS A 246 5.80 -0.63 14.13
N SER A 247 4.70 0.09 14.28
CA SER A 247 4.56 1.16 15.26
C SER A 247 3.10 1.48 15.50
N VAL A 248 2.78 1.99 16.68
CA VAL A 248 1.42 2.38 17.04
C VAL A 248 1.39 3.82 17.50
N VAL A 249 0.25 4.48 17.31
CA VAL A 249 -0.13 5.65 18.12
C VAL A 249 -1.19 5.16 19.09
N VAL A 250 -1.05 5.48 20.36
CA VAL A 250 -2.02 5.15 21.40
C VAL A 250 -2.57 6.44 21.97
N GLU A 251 -3.89 6.54 22.07
CA GLU A 251 -4.61 7.65 22.68
C GLU A 251 -5.50 7.08 23.77
N ALA A 252 -5.42 7.67 24.97
CA ALA A 252 -6.12 7.17 26.14
C ALA A 252 -6.77 8.33 26.91
N VAL A 253 -7.95 8.06 27.46
CA VAL A 253 -8.62 8.93 28.44
C VAL A 253 -9.05 8.11 29.66
N GLY A 254 -8.78 8.63 30.86
CA GLY A 254 -9.26 8.03 32.12
C GLY A 254 -10.78 8.15 32.26
N GLY A 255 -11.40 7.34 33.12
CA GLY A 255 -12.81 7.48 33.46
C GLY A 255 -13.09 8.79 34.19
N GLY A 256 -14.25 9.40 33.96
CA GLY A 256 -14.68 10.57 34.71
C GLY A 256 -15.25 10.17 36.07
N GLY A 257 -15.13 11.05 37.08
CA GLY A 257 -15.74 10.86 38.38
C GLY A 257 -17.26 11.04 38.35
N GLY A 258 -17.95 10.37 39.27
CA GLY A 258 -19.38 10.57 39.49
C GLY A 258 -19.66 11.93 40.15
N GLY A 259 -20.81 12.53 39.85
CA GLY A 259 -21.27 13.72 40.55
C GLY A 259 -21.71 13.40 41.98
N GLY A 260 -21.57 14.37 42.87
CA GLY A 260 -22.05 14.27 44.25
C GLY A 260 -23.57 14.16 44.31
N GLY A 261 -24.07 13.28 45.16
CA GLY A 261 -25.47 13.23 45.54
C GLY A 261 -25.84 14.32 46.52
N ALA A 262 -27.14 14.60 46.64
CA ALA A 262 -27.70 15.56 47.58
C ALA A 262 -28.39 14.78 48.71
N PRO A 263 -27.96 14.91 49.99
CA PRO A 263 -28.57 14.18 51.11
C PRO A 263 -29.98 14.68 51.38
N ALA A 264 -30.85 13.84 51.94
CA ALA A 264 -32.22 14.21 52.25
C ALA A 264 -32.29 15.48 53.12
N SER A 265 -33.26 16.34 52.83
CA SER A 265 -33.40 17.65 53.46
C SER A 265 -34.66 17.73 54.31
N GLY A 266 -34.58 18.50 55.39
CA GLY A 266 -35.72 18.84 56.25
C GLY A 266 -36.35 20.18 55.89
N ALA A 267 -37.31 20.60 56.71
CA ALA A 267 -37.86 21.95 56.61
C ALA A 267 -36.75 22.99 56.81
N GLY A 268 -36.71 24.01 55.97
CA GLY A 268 -35.77 25.12 56.11
C GLY A 268 -34.36 24.88 55.53
N ALA A 269 -34.06 23.70 54.99
CA ALA A 269 -32.73 23.33 54.52
C ALA A 269 -32.74 22.74 53.09
N ILE A 270 -31.64 22.90 52.37
CA ILE A 270 -31.42 22.30 51.04
C ILE A 270 -30.08 21.57 51.00
N SER A 271 -29.92 20.74 49.97
CA SER A 271 -28.71 19.95 49.73
C SER A 271 -28.32 20.02 48.25
N VAL A 272 -27.01 20.05 47.97
CA VAL A 272 -26.46 20.02 46.61
C VAL A 272 -25.22 19.14 46.54
N GLY A 273 -24.93 18.62 45.36
CA GLY A 273 -23.69 17.94 45.04
C GLY A 273 -22.84 18.73 44.04
N GLY A 274 -21.53 18.63 44.16
CA GLY A 274 -20.60 19.10 43.14
C GLY A 274 -20.56 18.14 41.94
N GLY A 275 -20.19 18.65 40.77
CA GLY A 275 -19.94 17.78 39.60
C GLY A 275 -18.69 16.93 39.78
N GLY A 276 -18.62 15.76 39.17
CA GLY A 276 -17.41 14.94 39.12
C GLY A 276 -16.36 15.53 38.19
N GLY A 277 -15.08 15.30 38.47
CA GLY A 277 -13.98 15.69 37.60
C GLY A 277 -13.79 14.74 36.42
N ALA A 278 -13.21 15.22 35.33
CA ALA A 278 -12.89 14.38 34.17
C ALA A 278 -11.58 13.59 34.35
N GLY A 279 -11.44 12.49 33.61
CA GLY A 279 -10.19 11.77 33.45
C GLY A 279 -9.16 12.54 32.63
N ALA A 280 -7.89 12.22 32.83
CA ALA A 280 -6.79 12.81 32.07
C ALA A 280 -6.73 12.21 30.67
N TYR A 281 -6.13 12.93 29.73
CA TYR A 281 -5.95 12.50 28.35
C TYR A 281 -4.48 12.51 27.96
N ALA A 282 -4.07 11.51 27.18
CA ALA A 282 -2.74 11.47 26.60
C ALA A 282 -2.70 10.69 25.28
N LYS A 283 -1.75 11.08 24.41
CA LYS A 283 -1.48 10.43 23.13
C LYS A 283 0.03 10.25 22.93
N LYS A 284 0.43 9.09 22.44
CA LYS A 284 1.84 8.73 22.28
C LYS A 284 2.09 7.82 21.08
N ARG A 285 3.16 8.06 20.34
CA ARG A 285 3.73 7.12 19.37
C ARG A 285 4.69 6.14 20.05
N ILE A 286 4.51 4.85 19.75
CA ILE A 286 5.30 3.75 20.31
C ILE A 286 5.83 2.90 19.16
N THR A 287 7.13 2.66 19.12
CA THR A 287 7.81 1.93 18.02
C THR A 287 8.29 0.52 18.42
N SER A 288 8.20 0.16 19.71
CA SER A 288 8.58 -1.17 20.20
C SER A 288 7.85 -1.51 21.50
N GLY A 289 7.88 -2.80 21.88
CA GLY A 289 7.29 -3.28 23.15
C GLY A 289 5.75 -3.21 23.23
N PHE A 290 5.07 -2.91 22.12
CA PHE A 290 3.62 -2.76 22.07
C PHE A 290 2.86 -4.09 21.93
N ALA A 291 3.49 -5.14 21.40
CA ALA A 291 2.81 -6.41 21.15
C ALA A 291 2.44 -7.13 22.45
N GLY A 292 1.18 -7.57 22.57
CA GLY A 292 0.69 -8.31 23.75
C GLY A 292 0.45 -7.46 24.98
N VAL A 293 0.54 -6.13 24.88
CA VAL A 293 0.33 -5.22 26.01
C VAL A 293 -1.10 -5.30 26.53
N THR A 294 -1.24 -5.34 27.85
CA THR A 294 -2.55 -5.24 28.50
C THR A 294 -3.11 -3.82 28.38
N VAL A 295 -4.29 -3.71 27.78
CA VAL A 295 -5.06 -2.48 27.70
C VAL A 295 -6.06 -2.46 28.84
N THR A 296 -5.98 -1.44 29.70
CA THR A 296 -6.98 -1.21 30.75
C THR A 296 -7.83 -0.02 30.37
N VAL A 297 -9.15 -0.17 30.45
CA VAL A 297 -10.10 0.93 30.26
C VAL A 297 -10.76 1.22 31.61
N GLY A 298 -10.58 2.45 32.10
CA GLY A 298 -11.11 2.88 33.38
C GLY A 298 -12.64 2.96 33.38
N ALA A 299 -13.28 2.45 34.43
CA ALA A 299 -14.71 2.64 34.63
C ALA A 299 -15.03 4.10 34.94
N GLY A 300 -16.25 4.54 34.59
CA GLY A 300 -16.78 5.80 35.09
C GLY A 300 -17.07 5.71 36.59
N GLY A 301 -16.92 6.83 37.29
CA GLY A 301 -17.24 6.92 38.71
C GLY A 301 -18.73 6.74 38.97
N THR A 302 -19.05 5.96 39.99
CA THR A 302 -20.44 5.68 40.39
C THR A 302 -21.09 6.92 40.99
N ALA A 303 -22.41 7.05 40.82
CA ALA A 303 -23.19 8.04 41.53
C ALA A 303 -23.98 7.39 42.66
N SER A 304 -24.05 8.08 43.81
CA SER A 304 -24.72 7.60 45.01
C SER A 304 -25.67 8.66 45.55
N ALA A 305 -26.83 8.24 46.05
CA ALA A 305 -27.79 9.15 46.67
C ALA A 305 -27.22 9.72 47.98
N GLY A 306 -27.20 11.05 48.10
CA GLY A 306 -26.76 11.73 49.31
C GLY A 306 -25.30 11.52 49.72
N ALA A 307 -24.43 11.04 48.82
CA ALA A 307 -23.04 10.78 49.12
C ALA A 307 -22.12 11.37 48.03
N THR A 308 -20.84 11.53 48.37
CA THR A 308 -19.79 11.90 47.40
C THR A 308 -19.78 10.91 46.24
N GLY A 309 -19.59 11.42 45.02
CA GLY A 309 -19.46 10.58 43.83
C GLY A 309 -18.22 9.68 43.90
N GLY A 310 -18.26 8.53 43.22
CA GLY A 310 -17.11 7.67 43.06
C GLY A 310 -16.06 8.28 42.14
N ALA A 311 -14.77 7.99 42.38
CA ALA A 311 -13.71 8.36 41.45
C ALA A 311 -13.80 7.50 40.16
N GLY A 312 -13.40 8.08 39.03
CA GLY A 312 -13.21 7.35 37.79
C GLY A 312 -11.96 6.47 37.83
N GLY A 313 -11.98 5.36 37.09
CA GLY A 313 -10.83 4.47 36.95
C GLY A 313 -9.79 5.00 35.95
N SER A 314 -8.54 4.57 36.11
CA SER A 314 -7.47 4.87 35.14
C SER A 314 -7.61 4.04 33.86
N SER A 315 -7.20 4.61 32.73
CA SER A 315 -7.03 3.87 31.47
C SER A 315 -5.55 3.80 31.09
N SER A 316 -5.11 2.69 30.51
CA SER A 316 -3.71 2.48 30.18
C SER A 316 -3.49 1.52 29.01
N PHE A 317 -2.33 1.65 28.40
CA PHE A 317 -1.73 0.70 27.47
C PHE A 317 -0.45 0.19 28.14
N GLY A 318 -0.63 -0.75 29.07
CA GLY A 318 0.41 -1.22 29.98
C GLY A 318 1.10 -0.08 30.73
N ALA A 319 2.42 -0.18 30.89
CA ALA A 319 3.25 0.89 31.43
C ALA A 319 3.67 1.93 30.37
N LEU A 320 3.34 1.69 29.09
CA LEU A 320 3.82 2.52 27.99
C LEU A 320 3.06 3.85 27.88
N LEU A 321 1.81 3.87 28.36
CA LEU A 321 0.96 5.05 28.49
C LEU A 321 -0.11 4.80 29.57
N SER A 322 -0.27 5.70 30.52
CA SER A 322 -1.34 5.61 31.53
C SER A 322 -1.89 6.98 31.88
N VAL A 323 -3.21 7.06 32.05
CA VAL A 323 -3.96 8.26 32.41
C VAL A 323 -4.94 7.96 33.53
N GLY A 324 -4.93 8.78 34.58
CA GLY A 324 -5.79 8.60 35.75
C GLY A 324 -7.23 9.06 35.51
N GLY A 325 -8.16 8.48 36.25
CA GLY A 325 -9.55 8.92 36.28
C GLY A 325 -9.80 10.14 37.18
N GLY A 326 -10.88 10.87 36.93
CA GLY A 326 -11.25 12.06 37.68
C GLY A 326 -11.82 11.76 39.06
N ALA A 327 -11.69 12.70 40.00
CA ALA A 327 -12.27 12.56 41.33
C ALA A 327 -13.80 12.74 41.31
N GLY A 328 -14.50 12.12 42.24
CA GLY A 328 -15.94 12.32 42.40
C GLY A 328 -16.28 13.70 43.00
N GLY A 329 -17.47 14.21 42.70
CA GLY A 329 -17.98 15.46 43.26
C GLY A 329 -18.40 15.30 44.72
N ALA A 330 -18.14 16.31 45.54
CA ALA A 330 -18.51 16.30 46.95
C ALA A 330 -20.02 16.45 47.16
N THR A 331 -20.48 16.01 48.33
CA THR A 331 -21.84 16.26 48.82
C THR A 331 -21.83 17.48 49.75
N GLY A 332 -22.91 18.27 49.75
CA GLY A 332 -23.09 19.41 50.64
C GLY A 332 -24.53 19.52 51.15
N GLY A 333 -24.67 19.98 52.38
CA GLY A 333 -25.96 20.07 53.08
C GLY A 333 -26.38 18.73 53.73
N PRO A 334 -27.57 18.67 54.33
CA PRO A 334 -28.57 19.73 54.34
C PRO A 334 -28.14 20.93 55.19
N ALA A 335 -28.33 22.15 54.69
CA ALA A 335 -28.02 23.38 55.41
C ALA A 335 -29.11 24.45 55.24
N GLY A 336 -29.34 25.22 56.31
CA GLY A 336 -30.29 26.35 56.36
C GLY A 336 -29.65 27.72 56.09
N SER A 337 -28.38 27.75 55.69
CA SER A 337 -27.62 28.93 55.25
C SER A 337 -27.01 28.66 53.88
N CYS A 338 -26.63 29.68 53.12
CA CYS A 338 -25.97 29.48 51.82
C CYS A 338 -24.65 28.70 51.94
N PHE A 339 -24.38 27.80 50.99
CA PHE A 339 -23.19 26.94 50.99
C PHE A 339 -22.84 26.47 49.57
N PHE A 340 -21.70 25.79 49.43
CA PHE A 340 -21.31 25.12 48.20
C PHE A 340 -20.86 23.68 48.48
N ALA A 341 -20.99 22.82 47.48
CA ALA A 341 -20.40 21.49 47.44
C ALA A 341 -19.27 21.49 46.39
N ASN A 342 -18.05 21.16 46.81
CA ASN A 342 -16.89 21.16 45.91
C ASN A 342 -17.09 20.19 44.73
N GLY A 343 -16.74 20.65 43.53
CA GLY A 343 -16.60 19.73 42.40
C GLY A 343 -15.38 18.84 42.56
N GLY A 344 -15.41 17.69 41.89
CA GLY A 344 -14.30 16.76 41.84
C GLY A 344 -13.16 17.32 41.00
N SER A 345 -11.93 17.17 41.47
CA SER A 345 -10.74 17.52 40.69
C SER A 345 -10.66 16.67 39.42
N GLY A 346 -10.31 17.30 38.30
CA GLY A 346 -9.89 16.56 37.12
C GLY A 346 -8.56 15.84 37.39
N SER A 347 -8.34 14.72 36.73
CA SER A 347 -7.10 13.96 36.91
C SER A 347 -5.90 14.71 36.35
N LEU A 348 -4.82 14.74 37.15
CA LEU A 348 -3.49 15.19 36.74
C LEU A 348 -2.54 14.01 36.50
N THR A 349 -2.97 12.79 36.78
CA THR A 349 -2.13 11.60 36.73
C THR A 349 -1.93 11.17 35.27
N ILE A 350 -0.72 11.39 34.75
CA ILE A 350 -0.32 11.01 33.40
C ILE A 350 1.10 10.43 33.48
N SER A 351 1.31 9.26 32.89
CA SER A 351 2.63 8.61 32.85
C SER A 351 2.91 7.94 31.50
N GLY A 352 4.16 7.55 31.29
CA GLY A 352 4.63 6.97 30.03
C GLY A 352 5.16 8.00 29.03
N SER A 353 5.41 9.26 29.45
CA SER A 353 6.00 10.32 28.61
C SER A 353 5.29 10.48 27.25
N PRO A 354 4.02 10.91 27.25
CA PRO A 354 3.25 11.08 26.02
C PRO A 354 3.75 12.26 25.19
N ASP A 355 3.44 12.24 23.89
CA ASP A 355 3.73 13.35 22.96
C ASP A 355 2.73 14.50 23.15
N VAL A 356 1.48 14.19 23.50
CA VAL A 356 0.43 15.14 23.80
C VAL A 356 -0.28 14.71 25.07
N SER A 357 -0.56 15.64 25.98
CA SER A 357 -1.30 15.37 27.20
C SER A 357 -2.15 16.56 27.63
N SER A 358 -3.21 16.28 28.38
CA SER A 358 -4.02 17.29 29.05
C SER A 358 -4.62 16.73 30.33
N SER A 359 -4.71 17.55 31.36
CA SER A 359 -5.45 17.22 32.58
C SER A 359 -6.94 17.12 32.30
N GLY A 360 -7.66 16.35 33.11
CA GLY A 360 -9.12 16.39 33.09
C GLY A 360 -9.64 17.76 33.52
N GLY A 361 -10.78 18.19 32.97
CA GLY A 361 -11.51 19.33 33.49
C GLY A 361 -12.02 19.08 34.90
N ILE A 362 -12.02 20.12 35.73
CA ILE A 362 -12.61 20.08 37.06
C ILE A 362 -14.14 19.98 36.95
N GLY A 363 -14.77 19.27 37.89
CA GLY A 363 -16.19 19.42 38.13
C GLY A 363 -16.47 20.80 38.74
N PHE A 364 -17.60 21.39 38.37
CA PHE A 364 -18.03 22.66 38.95
C PHE A 364 -18.61 22.42 40.35
N ALA A 365 -18.52 23.43 41.20
CA ALA A 365 -19.18 23.39 42.50
C ALA A 365 -20.70 23.44 42.34
N GLY A 366 -21.41 22.73 43.22
CA GLY A 366 -22.84 22.93 43.41
C GLY A 366 -23.09 24.07 44.40
N TYR A 367 -24.15 24.84 44.22
CA TYR A 367 -24.48 26.00 45.05
C TYR A 367 -25.87 25.83 45.67
N GLY A 368 -25.94 25.92 46.99
CA GLY A 368 -27.19 26.02 47.73
C GLY A 368 -27.43 27.46 48.15
N ILE A 369 -28.41 28.13 47.54
CA ILE A 369 -28.83 29.48 47.94
C ILE A 369 -30.10 29.37 48.78
N VAL A 370 -30.01 29.75 50.05
CA VAL A 370 -31.10 29.68 51.03
C VAL A 370 -31.72 31.07 51.21
N GLY A 371 -33.05 31.15 51.08
CA GLY A 371 -33.82 32.40 51.11
C GLY A 371 -35.29 32.16 50.72
N THR A 372 -36.01 33.19 50.29
CA THR A 372 -37.46 33.12 49.97
C THR A 372 -37.82 32.26 48.75
N GLY A 373 -36.86 31.61 48.09
CA GLY A 373 -37.10 30.76 46.92
C GLY A 373 -36.22 29.52 46.76
N TYR A 374 -35.40 29.15 47.75
CA TYR A 374 -34.51 27.96 47.80
C TYR A 374 -33.99 27.45 46.44
N LEU A 375 -32.74 27.75 46.09
CA LEU A 375 -32.14 27.33 44.81
C LEU A 375 -31.02 26.30 45.02
N PRO A 376 -31.32 25.00 44.91
CA PRO A 376 -30.33 23.92 45.00
C PRO A 376 -29.78 23.57 43.62
N VAL A 377 -28.71 24.23 43.18
CA VAL A 377 -28.09 24.00 41.87
C VAL A 377 -26.91 23.05 42.01
N GLY A 378 -27.02 21.85 41.46
CA GLY A 378 -25.91 20.89 41.37
C GLY A 378 -24.82 21.38 40.42
N GLY A 379 -23.58 20.97 40.68
CA GLY A 379 -22.44 21.35 39.84
C GLY A 379 -22.42 20.59 38.50
N PHE A 380 -22.02 21.25 37.43
CA PHE A 380 -21.75 20.57 36.15
C PHE A 380 -20.54 19.65 36.25
N GLY A 381 -20.60 18.49 35.58
CA GLY A 381 -19.47 17.58 35.48
C GLY A 381 -18.34 18.17 34.62
N GLY A 382 -17.10 17.82 34.96
CA GLY A 382 -15.92 18.28 34.23
C GLY A 382 -15.88 17.78 32.79
N ALA A 383 -15.47 18.66 31.88
CA ALA A 383 -15.26 18.31 30.48
C ALA A 383 -13.99 17.45 30.32
N SER A 384 -14.07 16.41 29.50
CA SER A 384 -12.91 15.68 29.03
C SER A 384 -12.42 16.24 27.69
N TYR A 385 -11.31 15.71 27.19
CA TYR A 385 -10.81 16.02 25.85
C TYR A 385 -11.87 15.79 24.74
N PHE A 386 -12.80 14.85 24.96
CA PHE A 386 -13.81 14.46 23.97
C PHE A 386 -15.15 15.21 24.10
N GLY A 387 -15.36 15.98 25.15
CA GLY A 387 -16.59 16.75 25.30
C GLY A 387 -16.98 17.10 26.73
N MET A 388 -18.14 17.72 26.87
CA MET A 388 -18.66 18.22 28.13
C MET A 388 -19.10 17.10 29.08
N GLY A 389 -19.07 17.38 30.39
CA GLY A 389 -19.61 16.51 31.43
C GLY A 389 -21.13 16.63 31.60
N GLY A 390 -21.65 15.88 32.56
CA GLY A 390 -23.07 15.83 32.87
C GLY A 390 -23.63 17.16 33.41
N ASN A 391 -24.89 17.46 33.10
CA ASN A 391 -25.56 18.66 33.60
C ASN A 391 -25.81 18.58 35.12
N GLY A 392 -25.67 19.69 35.83
CA GLY A 392 -26.06 19.80 37.23
C GLY A 392 -27.58 19.71 37.40
N GLY A 393 -28.04 19.01 38.44
CA GLY A 393 -29.45 18.90 38.77
C GLY A 393 -29.95 20.08 39.62
N SER A 394 -31.15 20.57 39.33
CA SER A 394 -31.81 21.64 40.11
C SER A 394 -33.16 21.15 40.58
N GLY A 395 -33.23 20.63 41.81
CA GLY A 395 -34.39 19.86 42.28
C GLY A 395 -34.50 18.48 41.60
N SER A 396 -33.39 17.96 41.08
CA SER A 396 -33.33 16.73 40.30
C SER A 396 -32.02 15.96 40.55
N VAL A 397 -31.97 14.72 40.04
CA VAL A 397 -30.72 13.97 39.93
C VAL A 397 -29.73 14.72 39.04
N GLY A 398 -28.44 14.44 39.24
CA GLY A 398 -27.39 14.92 38.34
C GLY A 398 -27.42 14.18 36.99
N GLY A 399 -27.09 14.88 35.91
CA GLY A 399 -27.02 14.29 34.57
C GLY A 399 -25.82 13.34 34.44
N ALA A 400 -26.04 12.16 33.85
CA ALA A 400 -24.96 11.25 33.50
C ALA A 400 -24.05 11.87 32.41
N ALA A 401 -22.76 11.61 32.50
CA ALA A 401 -21.80 12.08 31.51
C ALA A 401 -21.88 11.23 30.23
N GLN A 402 -21.79 11.87 29.06
CA GLN A 402 -21.92 11.18 27.76
C GLN A 402 -20.59 11.07 27.02
N ALA A 403 -19.73 12.09 27.09
CA ALA A 403 -18.41 12.07 26.45
C ALA A 403 -17.44 11.17 27.23
N LYS A 404 -16.64 10.35 26.55
CA LYS A 404 -15.68 9.43 27.21
C LYS A 404 -14.75 10.19 28.17
N GLY A 405 -14.63 9.68 29.38
CA GLY A 405 -13.84 10.27 30.46
C GLY A 405 -14.39 11.56 31.09
N SER A 406 -15.56 12.05 30.68
CA SER A 406 -16.18 13.25 31.28
C SER A 406 -16.85 12.94 32.62
N GLY A 407 -16.90 13.92 33.51
CA GLY A 407 -17.47 13.77 34.86
C GLY A 407 -19.00 13.88 34.86
N GLY A 408 -19.66 13.23 35.82
CA GLY A 408 -21.11 13.33 36.02
C GLY A 408 -21.53 14.61 36.72
N GLY A 409 -22.76 15.08 36.49
CA GLY A 409 -23.29 16.28 37.15
C GLY A 409 -23.69 16.00 38.61
N GLY A 410 -23.60 17.00 39.48
CA GLY A 410 -24.08 16.92 40.86
C GLY A 410 -25.60 17.02 40.96
N ALA A 411 -26.19 16.46 42.01
CA ALA A 411 -27.63 16.58 42.27
C ALA A 411 -27.97 17.86 43.05
N GLY A 412 -29.25 18.23 43.08
CA GLY A 412 -29.75 19.30 43.93
C GLY A 412 -31.16 18.98 44.41
N ILE A 413 -31.44 19.17 45.71
CA ILE A 413 -32.79 18.99 46.26
C ILE A 413 -33.24 20.20 47.07
N GLY A 414 -34.53 20.50 46.94
CA GLY A 414 -35.21 21.58 47.69
C GLY A 414 -35.48 21.21 49.14
N VAL A 415 -36.34 21.96 49.81
CA VAL A 415 -36.75 21.69 51.19
C VAL A 415 -37.59 20.42 51.28
N SER A 416 -37.48 19.69 52.40
CA SER A 416 -38.33 18.52 52.70
C SER A 416 -38.34 17.45 51.59
N ALA A 417 -37.18 17.17 50.99
CA ALA A 417 -37.03 16.27 49.85
C ALA A 417 -36.16 15.05 50.17
N SER A 418 -36.44 13.94 49.48
CA SER A 418 -35.63 12.71 49.59
C SER A 418 -34.25 12.88 48.95
N ALA A 419 -33.28 12.09 49.43
CA ALA A 419 -31.94 12.09 48.86
C ALA A 419 -31.94 11.75 47.36
N LEU A 420 -31.15 12.47 46.57
CA LEU A 420 -30.96 12.20 45.14
C LEU A 420 -29.50 11.87 44.82
N ALA A 421 -29.31 11.01 43.84
CA ALA A 421 -27.99 10.67 43.31
C ALA A 421 -27.51 11.72 42.31
N GLY A 422 -26.19 11.93 42.27
CA GLY A 422 -25.56 12.63 41.16
C GLY A 422 -25.64 11.83 39.86
N GLY A 423 -24.97 12.32 38.83
CA GLY A 423 -24.79 11.65 37.56
C GLY A 423 -23.58 10.72 37.60
N VAL A 424 -23.69 9.57 36.93
CA VAL A 424 -22.53 8.69 36.72
C VAL A 424 -21.51 9.37 35.80
N GLY A 425 -20.22 9.17 36.08
CA GLY A 425 -19.15 9.57 35.17
C GLY A 425 -19.07 8.65 33.95
N ALA A 426 -18.54 9.14 32.85
CA ALA A 426 -18.35 8.32 31.65
C ALA A 426 -17.11 7.44 31.78
N SER A 427 -17.16 6.24 31.19
CA SER A 427 -15.99 5.37 31.10
C SER A 427 -14.86 6.03 30.32
N GLY A 428 -13.63 5.60 30.59
CA GLY A 428 -12.48 5.90 29.77
C GLY A 428 -12.54 5.23 28.39
N MET A 429 -11.45 5.37 27.64
CA MET A 429 -11.27 4.75 26.33
C MET A 429 -9.77 4.67 26.00
N VAL A 430 -9.38 3.66 25.23
CA VAL A 430 -8.06 3.56 24.59
C VAL A 430 -8.24 3.27 23.11
N ILE A 431 -7.58 4.04 22.25
CA ILE A 431 -7.56 3.84 20.80
C ILE A 431 -6.12 3.58 20.37
N VAL A 432 -5.92 2.57 19.52
CA VAL A 432 -4.62 2.19 18.97
C VAL A 432 -4.69 2.30 17.45
N TRP A 433 -3.96 3.26 16.87
CA TRP A 433 -3.75 3.37 15.42
C TRP A 433 -2.47 2.64 15.07
N GLU A 434 -2.57 1.70 14.14
CA GLU A 434 -1.49 0.79 13.76
C GLU A 434 -0.86 1.26 12.46
N TYR A 435 0.47 1.34 12.44
CA TYR A 435 1.24 1.77 11.29
C TYR A 435 2.32 0.75 10.96
N ALA A 436 2.55 0.52 9.67
CA ALA A 436 3.68 -0.31 9.24
C ALA A 436 4.98 0.47 9.09
#